data_AF-A0A847HY76-F1
#
_entry.id   AF-A0A847HY76-F1
#
_cell.length_a   1.000
_cell.length_b   1.000
_cell.length_c   1.000
_cell.angle_alpha   90.00
_cell.angle_beta   90.00
_cell.angle_gamma   90.00
#
_symmetry.space_group_name_H-M   'P 1'
#
loop_
_entity.id
_entity.type
_entity.pdbx_description
1 polymer ?
#
loop_
_entity_poly.entity_id
_entity_poly.type
_entity_poly.pdbx_seq_one_letter_code
_entity_poly.pdbx_strand_id
1 'polypeptide(L)'
;MPVAQGFQLERAVADAVSLVNAHSGQTSVTLRFHSAEFGEVDFIAHTASLKGDRFEFSSGFETYDGRLDELANIKAEVIRH
;
A
#
# COMPACT_ATOMS: atom_id res chain seq x y z
N MET A 1 -6.15 -4.47 -25.70
CA MET A 1 -4.92 -4.47 -24.88
C MET A 1 -5.24 -3.82 -23.55
N PRO A 2 -5.35 -4.55 -22.43
CA PRO A 2 -5.54 -3.96 -21.11
C PRO A 2 -4.17 -3.79 -20.44
N VAL A 3 -3.54 -2.63 -20.58
CA VAL A 3 -2.21 -2.34 -19.98
C VAL A 3 -2.22 -1.16 -19.02
N ALA A 4 -3.39 -0.58 -18.75
CA ALA A 4 -3.49 0.65 -17.95
C ALA A 4 -3.60 0.41 -16.44
N GLN A 5 -4.20 -0.69 -15.99
CA GLN A 5 -4.47 -0.89 -14.56
C GLN A 5 -3.20 -1.26 -13.75
N GLY A 6 -2.34 -2.13 -14.26
CA GLY A 6 -1.12 -2.53 -13.52
C GLY A 6 -0.11 -1.40 -13.31
N PHE A 7 0.10 -0.54 -14.32
CA PHE A 7 1.04 0.59 -14.23
C PHE A 7 0.59 1.68 -13.25
N GLN A 8 -0.71 1.88 -13.11
CA GLN A 8 -1.24 2.88 -12.17
C GLN A 8 -1.10 2.40 -10.73
N LEU A 9 -1.29 1.11 -10.50
CA LEU A 9 -1.21 0.51 -9.18
C LEU A 9 0.23 0.46 -8.65
N GLU A 10 1.19 0.02 -9.47
CA GLU A 10 2.61 0.02 -9.09
C GLU A 10 3.08 1.42 -8.71
N ARG A 11 2.68 2.43 -9.50
CA ARG A 11 3.00 3.84 -9.19
C ARG A 11 2.32 4.32 -7.91
N ALA A 12 1.05 3.96 -7.68
CA ALA A 12 0.33 4.33 -6.46
C ALA A 12 0.95 3.68 -5.22
N VAL A 13 1.40 2.43 -5.32
CA VAL A 13 2.12 1.74 -4.25
C VAL A 13 3.48 2.36 -4.01
N ALA A 14 4.23 2.70 -5.07
CA ALA A 14 5.50 3.40 -4.92
C ALA A 14 5.33 4.77 -4.25
N ASP A 15 4.28 5.51 -4.60
CA ASP A 15 3.95 6.80 -3.99
C ASP A 15 3.58 6.63 -2.51
N ALA A 16 2.73 5.64 -2.19
CA ALA A 16 2.38 5.27 -0.82
C ALA A 16 3.61 4.87 0.01
N VAL A 17 4.52 4.06 -0.55
CA VAL A 17 5.78 3.67 0.09
C VAL A 17 6.64 4.89 0.36
N SER A 18 6.72 5.81 -0.59
CA SER A 18 7.48 7.05 -0.41
C SER A 18 6.86 7.95 0.66
N LEU A 19 5.53 8.05 0.71
CA LEU A 19 4.78 8.79 1.74
C LEU A 19 5.01 8.23 3.14
N VAL A 20 4.86 6.91 3.30
CA VAL A 20 5.07 6.21 4.58
C VAL A 20 6.50 6.42 5.08
N ASN A 21 7.49 6.26 4.20
CA ASN A 21 8.89 6.47 4.57
C ASN A 21 9.23 7.95 4.81
N ALA A 22 8.56 8.88 4.15
CA ALA A 22 8.75 10.32 4.36
C ALA A 22 8.14 10.83 5.68
N HIS A 23 7.07 10.17 6.16
CA HIS A 23 6.31 10.60 7.33
C HIS A 23 6.31 9.55 8.47
N SER A 24 7.28 8.61 8.46
CA SER A 24 7.48 7.46 9.36
C SER A 24 6.57 7.42 10.60
N GLY A 25 5.43 6.74 10.48
CA GLY A 25 4.48 6.52 11.58
C GLY A 25 3.32 7.50 11.67
N GLN A 26 3.18 8.39 10.70
CA GLN A 26 2.04 9.32 10.57
C GLN A 26 1.29 9.13 9.24
N THR A 27 1.33 7.93 8.65
CA THR A 27 0.67 7.65 7.36
C THR A 27 -0.28 6.48 7.52
N SER A 28 -1.57 6.74 7.27
CA SER A 28 -2.58 5.69 7.12
C SER A 28 -2.48 5.12 5.71
N VAL A 29 -2.45 3.80 5.60
CA VAL A 29 -2.46 3.08 4.33
C VAL A 29 -3.72 2.24 4.29
N THR A 30 -4.53 2.49 3.27
CA THR A 30 -5.73 1.73 2.97
C THR A 30 -5.46 0.86 1.74
N LEU A 31 -5.44 -0.44 1.93
CA LEU A 31 -5.27 -1.46 0.90
C LEU A 31 -6.63 -2.05 0.55
N ARG A 32 -7.02 -1.98 -0.71
CA ARG A 32 -8.24 -2.61 -1.21
C ARG A 32 -7.87 -3.79 -2.09
N PHE A 33 -8.31 -4.99 -1.71
CA PHE A 33 -8.00 -6.22 -2.43
C PHE A 33 -9.06 -6.53 -3.49
N HIS A 34 -8.67 -7.25 -4.54
CA HIS A 34 -9.62 -7.78 -5.53
C HIS A 34 -10.51 -8.87 -4.95
N SER A 35 -9.99 -9.64 -4.00
CA SER A 35 -10.71 -10.69 -3.31
C SER A 35 -11.73 -10.11 -2.34
N ALA A 36 -13.01 -10.41 -2.58
CA ALA A 36 -14.11 -10.00 -1.71
C ALA A 36 -13.96 -10.53 -0.26
N GLU A 37 -13.21 -11.61 -0.07
CA GLU A 37 -12.91 -12.20 1.25
C GLU A 37 -11.93 -11.36 2.08
N PHE A 38 -11.02 -10.63 1.43
CA PHE A 38 -10.04 -9.77 2.11
C PHE A 38 -10.52 -8.31 2.22
N GLY A 39 -11.43 -7.88 1.34
CA GLY A 39 -12.09 -6.58 1.44
C GLY A 39 -11.13 -5.38 1.38
N GLU A 40 -11.31 -4.44 2.32
CA GLU A 40 -10.49 -3.25 2.49
C GLU A 40 -9.83 -3.30 3.87
N VAL A 41 -8.51 -3.09 3.90
CA VAL A 41 -7.69 -3.09 5.11
C VAL A 41 -7.12 -1.70 5.28
N ASP A 42 -7.43 -1.05 6.40
CA ASP A 42 -6.86 0.24 6.80
C ASP A 42 -5.96 0.05 8.02
N PHE A 43 -4.74 0.57 7.93
CA PHE A 43 -3.77 0.50 9.03
C PHE A 43 -2.73 1.61 8.92
N ILE A 44 -2.06 1.92 10.04
CA ILE A 44 -0.98 2.91 10.07
C ILE A 44 0.35 2.23 9.79
N ALA A 45 0.97 2.57 8.67
CA ALA A 45 2.30 2.06 8.33
C ALA A 45 3.39 3.02 8.83
N HIS A 46 4.42 2.44 9.44
CA HIS A 46 5.61 3.16 9.91
C HIS A 46 6.74 3.10 8.89
N THR A 47 6.86 1.96 8.23
CA THR A 47 7.85 1.70 7.18
C THR A 47 7.18 0.98 6.03
N ALA A 48 7.71 1.18 4.83
CA ALA A 48 7.21 0.53 3.64
C ALA A 48 8.36 0.17 2.69
N SER A 49 8.23 -0.92 1.96
CA SER A 49 9.19 -1.38 0.96
C SER A 49 8.46 -1.93 -0.26
N LEU A 50 9.03 -1.68 -1.43
CA LEU A 50 8.56 -2.23 -2.70
C LEU A 50 9.72 -2.97 -3.36
N LYS A 51 9.56 -4.27 -3.61
CA LYS A 51 10.55 -5.12 -4.27
C LYS A 51 9.92 -5.81 -5.48
N GLY A 52 10.08 -5.20 -6.65
CA GLY A 52 9.45 -5.70 -7.87
C GLY A 52 7.93 -5.68 -7.76
N ASP A 53 7.29 -6.85 -7.91
CA ASP A 53 5.84 -7.02 -7.79
C ASP A 53 5.32 -7.21 -6.37
N ARG A 54 6.19 -7.14 -5.35
CA ARG A 54 5.81 -7.33 -3.94
C ARG A 54 5.96 -6.06 -3.14
N PHE A 55 4.90 -5.73 -2.40
CA PHE A 55 4.90 -4.65 -1.43
C PHE A 55 4.98 -5.20 0.00
N GLU A 56 5.55 -4.42 0.89
CA GLU A 56 5.65 -4.71 2.31
C GLU A 56 5.41 -3.41 3.08
N PHE A 57 4.43 -3.40 3.96
CA PHE A 57 4.14 -2.28 4.86
C PHE A 57 4.21 -2.79 6.30
N SER A 58 5.01 -2.14 7.13
CA SER A 58 5.13 -2.50 8.54
C SER A 58 4.70 -1.34 9.43
N SER A 59 3.79 -1.61 10.35
CA SER A 59 3.35 -0.68 11.41
C SER A 59 4.28 -0.71 12.64
N GLY A 60 5.31 -1.55 12.64
CA GLY A 60 6.17 -1.80 13.80
C GLY A 60 5.58 -2.83 14.79
N PHE A 61 4.28 -3.10 14.74
CA PHE A 61 3.63 -4.20 15.48
C PHE A 61 3.22 -5.34 14.55
N GLU A 62 2.82 -5.01 13.32
CA GLU A 62 2.37 -5.97 12.32
C GLU A 62 2.95 -5.60 10.95
N THR A 63 3.23 -6.61 10.13
CA THR A 63 3.77 -6.41 8.78
C THR A 63 2.83 -7.06 7.78
N TYR A 64 2.37 -6.25 6.82
CA TYR A 64 1.53 -6.65 5.71
C TYR A 64 2.38 -6.70 4.44
N ASP A 65 2.61 -7.90 3.93
CA ASP A 65 3.22 -8.11 2.63
C ASP A 65 2.25 -8.79 1.66
N GLY A 66 2.39 -8.49 0.37
CA GLY A 66 1.50 -9.02 -0.66
C GLY A 66 2.01 -8.73 -2.07
N ARG A 67 1.30 -9.26 -3.08
CA ARG A 67 1.61 -8.96 -4.49
C ARG A 67 0.75 -7.80 -4.98
N LEU A 68 1.33 -6.93 -5.80
CA LEU A 68 0.62 -5.82 -6.42
C LEU A 68 -0.63 -6.29 -7.18
N ASP A 69 -0.54 -7.41 -7.89
CA ASP A 69 -1.66 -7.96 -8.69
C ASP A 69 -2.90 -8.35 -7.85
N GLU A 70 -2.73 -8.53 -6.54
CA GLU A 70 -3.83 -8.85 -5.61
C GLU A 70 -4.59 -7.60 -5.13
N LEU A 71 -3.99 -6.42 -5.29
CA LEU A 71 -4.59 -5.15 -4.91
C LEU A 71 -5.46 -4.61 -6.04
N ALA A 72 -6.71 -4.29 -5.72
CA ALA A 72 -7.58 -3.52 -6.57
C ALA A 72 -7.25 -2.02 -6.52
N ASN A 73 -6.87 -1.52 -5.34
CA ASN A 73 -6.50 -0.13 -5.15
C ASN A 73 -5.65 0.05 -3.89
N ILE A 74 -4.87 1.12 -3.84
CA ILE A 74 -4.16 1.57 -2.65
C ILE A 74 -4.38 3.06 -2.43
N LYS A 75 -4.55 3.46 -1.18
CA LYS A 75 -4.60 4.86 -0.76
C LYS A 75 -3.63 5.05 0.41
N ALA A 76 -2.82 6.09 0.37
CA ALA A 76 -1.99 6.48 1.50
C ALA A 76 -2.27 7.95 1.84
N GLU A 77 -2.56 8.22 3.11
CA GLU A 77 -2.91 9.55 3.60
C GLU A 77 -2.08 9.87 4.84
N VAL A 78 -1.47 11.05 4.86
CA VAL A 78 -0.75 11.54 6.04
C VAL A 78 -1.78 12.00 7.08
N ILE A 79 -1.68 11.48 8.28
CA ILE A 79 -2.50 11.86 9.43
C ILE A 79 -2.02 13.26 9.86
N ARG A 80 -2.73 14.30 9.42
CA ARG A 80 -2.48 15.69 9.84
C ARG A 80 -3.37 16.01 11.04
N HIS A 81 -2.73 16.41 12.13
CA HIS A 81 -3.34 16.80 13.40
C HIS A 81 -3.70 18.29 13.41
#